data_AF-A0A4U0P765-F1
#
_entry.id   AF-A0A4U0P765-F1
#
_cell.length_a   1.000
_cell.length_b   1.000
_cell.length_c   1.000
_cell.angle_alpha   90.00
_cell.angle_beta   90.00
_cell.angle_gamma   90.00
#
_symmetry.space_group_name_H-M   'P 1'
#
loop_
_entity.id
_entity.type
_entity.pdbx_description
1 polymer ?
#
loop_
_entity_poly.entity_id
_entity_poly.type
_entity_poly.pdbx_seq_one_letter_code
_entity_poly.pdbx_strand_id
1 'polypeptide(L)'
;MSNETMFNREDFIRLILSKVEHNSSSAQNAKEYLSEEGYDIKEVVNEGLMRIKEISNRLKLSDDKLSSIQKVPAKSSRKSFRKNWSHESVRLLISESNNEDPYEAIKARARDLVFRAFENGWEGPPYSPIKLAEIMGIDVTPNDSVIDAKIVPQKGNKFQILYNPFQIPTRVNFSIAHEIAHTLFSDCAKATRNREENPTENRQLEQLCNAAASEIQLPYAIFSNDANNAQASMKGLIELAKKYKASLESVFMRYTEVIDQPCAILIGIFQDDGKIVVDYYKSSRFFSLDIPESFQIPADSNAYECTSPGWTAEEIADWEIFLGKSYLVSSVGISPYKRDTKPRVGILVLPIEYARHDQHYGKIILEFGDATKPRGKGKKIIAQVVNTSASLGRGFGYSLAKNYPVVKDRLKEWSSDKSTFVLGNTNVVEVDKDIFVFQMLAQKGLFAKGNEIPLRYKELRKCLIQLREYALDNNCSVHMPAIGAGQAGGEWDIIIGMIHDELVNYEIKVNIYLFQSNSFNPKRKSNLTLLNESSTWETKK
;
A
#
# COMPACT_ATOMS: atom_id res chain seq x y z
N MET A 1 -31.65 -21.01 0.82
CA MET A 1 -32.30 -19.71 1.09
C MET A 1 -31.69 -18.74 0.09
N SER A 2 -32.35 -18.11 -0.89
CA SER A 2 -33.69 -18.15 -1.49
C SER A 2 -33.49 -17.73 -2.96
N ASN A 3 -34.21 -18.38 -3.88
CA ASN A 3 -34.38 -17.89 -5.25
C ASN A 3 -35.27 -16.65 -5.20
N GLU A 4 -34.75 -15.47 -5.52
CA GLU A 4 -35.48 -14.31 -6.07
C GLU A 4 -34.62 -13.04 -5.98
N THR A 5 -33.91 -12.72 -7.07
CA THR A 5 -33.69 -11.33 -7.49
C THR A 5 -33.47 -11.35 -9.00
N MET A 6 -34.55 -11.53 -9.76
CA MET A 6 -34.60 -10.98 -11.11
C MET A 6 -34.81 -9.48 -10.94
N PHE A 7 -33.76 -8.68 -11.11
CA PHE A 7 -33.93 -7.23 -11.25
C PHE A 7 -34.82 -7.00 -12.48
N ASN A 8 -36.06 -6.57 -12.26
CA ASN A 8 -36.91 -6.17 -13.38
C ASN A 8 -36.44 -4.80 -13.91
N ARG A 9 -36.94 -4.40 -15.08
CA ARG A 9 -36.56 -3.12 -15.72
C ARG A 9 -36.79 -1.90 -14.80
N GLU A 10 -37.83 -1.93 -13.96
CA GLU A 10 -38.13 -0.85 -13.01
C GLU A 10 -37.14 -0.83 -11.84
N ASP A 11 -36.69 -1.98 -11.33
CA ASP A 11 -35.71 -2.07 -10.24
C ASP A 11 -34.32 -1.60 -10.68
N PHE A 12 -33.93 -1.91 -11.91
CA PHE A 12 -32.68 -1.41 -12.49
C PHE A 12 -32.74 0.10 -12.76
N ILE A 13 -33.87 0.61 -13.25
CA ILE A 13 -34.09 2.05 -13.40
C ILE A 13 -34.02 2.74 -12.03
N ARG A 14 -34.63 2.19 -10.98
CA ARG A 14 -34.49 2.72 -9.61
C ARG A 14 -33.06 2.66 -9.10
N LEU A 15 -32.30 1.61 -9.38
CA LEU A 15 -30.90 1.48 -8.97
C LEU A 15 -30.00 2.53 -9.67
N ILE A 16 -30.16 2.70 -10.98
CA ILE A 16 -29.45 3.72 -11.76
C ILE A 16 -29.85 5.13 -11.29
N LEU A 17 -31.15 5.38 -11.10
CA LEU A 17 -31.65 6.66 -10.62
C LEU A 17 -31.22 6.95 -9.18
N SER A 18 -31.13 5.95 -8.28
CA SER A 18 -30.65 6.14 -6.90
C SER A 18 -29.18 6.57 -6.82
N LYS A 19 -28.36 6.15 -7.80
CA LYS A 19 -26.98 6.63 -7.95
C LYS A 19 -26.91 8.06 -8.50
N VAL A 20 -27.93 8.50 -9.22
CA VAL A 20 -28.05 9.87 -9.76
C VAL A 20 -28.76 10.81 -8.76
N GLU A 21 -29.66 10.30 -7.90
CA GLU A 21 -30.34 11.05 -6.82
C GLU A 21 -29.36 11.65 -5.81
N HIS A 22 -28.13 11.11 -5.73
CA HIS A 22 -27.05 11.75 -5.00
C HIS A 22 -26.68 13.15 -5.54
N ASN A 23 -27.13 13.53 -6.75
CA ASN A 23 -26.91 14.81 -7.40
C ASN A 23 -28.17 15.50 -7.96
N SER A 24 -29.37 14.92 -7.89
CA SER A 24 -30.61 15.61 -8.27
C SER A 24 -31.84 15.17 -7.46
N SER A 25 -32.74 16.11 -7.18
CA SER A 25 -33.82 15.97 -6.19
C SER A 25 -35.04 15.15 -6.64
N SER A 26 -35.02 14.50 -7.82
CA SER A 26 -36.04 13.52 -8.22
C SER A 26 -35.63 12.68 -9.44
N ALA A 27 -36.22 11.47 -9.56
CA ALA A 27 -36.13 10.59 -10.74
C ALA A 27 -36.45 11.26 -12.09
N GLN A 28 -37.33 12.27 -12.09
CA GLN A 28 -37.70 13.01 -13.29
C GLN A 28 -36.56 13.95 -13.74
N ASN A 29 -35.93 14.65 -12.79
CA ASN A 29 -34.80 15.56 -13.03
C ASN A 29 -33.55 14.82 -13.51
N ALA A 30 -33.30 13.61 -12.98
CA ALA A 30 -32.21 12.74 -13.43
C ALA A 30 -32.36 12.30 -14.90
N LYS A 31 -33.60 12.11 -15.36
CA LYS A 31 -33.92 11.74 -16.74
C LYS A 31 -33.75 12.93 -17.70
N GLU A 32 -34.11 14.13 -17.26
CA GLU A 32 -33.88 15.37 -18.02
C GLU A 32 -32.39 15.66 -18.13
N TYR A 33 -31.62 15.55 -17.04
CA TYR A 33 -30.16 15.75 -17.04
C TYR A 33 -29.43 14.83 -18.02
N LEU A 34 -29.73 13.52 -18.02
CA LEU A 34 -29.10 12.57 -18.94
C LEU A 34 -29.46 12.86 -20.41
N SER A 35 -30.65 13.40 -20.66
CA SER A 35 -31.07 13.80 -22.00
C SER A 35 -30.37 15.09 -22.45
N GLU A 36 -30.17 16.04 -21.54
CA GLU A 36 -29.43 17.30 -21.78
C GLU A 36 -27.93 17.07 -22.04
N GLU A 37 -27.33 16.09 -21.37
CA GLU A 37 -25.94 15.65 -21.59
C GLU A 37 -25.77 14.77 -22.85
N GLY A 38 -26.84 14.59 -23.64
CA GLY A 38 -26.79 13.93 -24.95
C GLY A 38 -26.84 12.40 -24.92
N TYR A 39 -27.19 11.78 -23.79
CA TYR A 39 -27.32 10.32 -23.68
C TYR A 39 -28.72 9.84 -24.10
N ASP A 40 -28.80 8.84 -25.00
CA ASP A 40 -30.06 8.14 -25.26
C ASP A 40 -30.34 7.14 -24.13
N ILE A 41 -31.27 7.51 -23.25
CA ILE A 41 -31.68 6.71 -22.10
C ILE A 41 -32.17 5.31 -22.51
N LYS A 42 -32.78 5.15 -23.70
CA LYS A 42 -33.20 3.83 -24.16
C LYS A 42 -32.01 2.95 -24.50
N GLU A 43 -30.95 3.53 -25.04
CA GLU A 43 -29.72 2.82 -25.39
C GLU A 43 -28.97 2.39 -24.13
N VAL A 44 -28.77 3.29 -23.16
CA VAL A 44 -28.12 2.99 -21.87
C VAL A 44 -28.83 1.86 -21.11
N VAL A 45 -30.17 1.87 -21.11
CA VAL A 45 -30.96 0.81 -20.48
C VAL A 45 -30.83 -0.51 -21.24
N ASN A 46 -30.84 -0.49 -22.57
CA ASN A 46 -30.68 -1.69 -23.37
C ASN A 46 -29.29 -2.31 -23.23
N GLU A 47 -28.23 -1.50 -23.17
CA GLU A 47 -26.86 -1.96 -22.96
C GLU A 47 -26.71 -2.61 -21.58
N GLY A 48 -27.28 -1.99 -20.54
CA GLY A 48 -27.33 -2.56 -19.18
C GLY A 48 -28.05 -3.90 -19.12
N LEU A 49 -29.20 -4.02 -19.79
CA LEU A 49 -29.96 -5.28 -19.86
C LEU A 49 -29.21 -6.38 -20.62
N MET A 50 -28.49 -6.04 -21.70
CA MET A 50 -27.65 -6.99 -22.43
C MET A 50 -26.51 -7.51 -21.55
N ARG A 51 -25.86 -6.64 -20.79
CA ARG A 51 -24.77 -6.99 -19.85
C ARG A 51 -25.26 -7.93 -18.74
N ILE A 52 -26.46 -7.69 -18.21
CA ILE A 52 -27.09 -8.57 -17.20
C ILE A 52 -27.41 -9.95 -17.80
N LYS A 53 -27.94 -10.00 -19.04
CA LYS A 53 -28.22 -11.25 -19.74
C LYS A 53 -26.94 -12.06 -19.99
N GLU A 54 -25.84 -11.39 -20.31
CA GLU A 54 -24.53 -12.00 -20.49
C GLU A 54 -23.96 -12.56 -19.18
N ILE A 55 -24.07 -11.82 -18.09
CA ILE A 55 -23.68 -12.27 -16.74
C ILE A 55 -24.51 -13.48 -16.31
N SER A 56 -25.83 -13.45 -16.55
CA SER A 56 -26.74 -14.55 -16.21
C SER A 56 -26.43 -15.83 -17.01
N ASN A 57 -26.04 -15.68 -18.28
CA ASN A 57 -25.59 -16.81 -19.09
C ASN A 57 -24.24 -17.38 -18.63
N ARG A 58 -23.29 -16.54 -18.21
CA ARG A 58 -22.00 -16.99 -17.64
C ARG A 58 -22.20 -17.74 -16.31
N LEU A 59 -23.15 -17.31 -15.48
CA LEU A 59 -23.51 -17.99 -14.24
C LEU A 59 -24.11 -19.39 -14.49
N LYS A 60 -24.97 -19.53 -15.51
CA LYS A 60 -25.49 -20.85 -15.93
C LYS A 60 -24.38 -21.78 -16.46
N LEU A 61 -23.44 -21.24 -17.25
CA LEU A 61 -22.28 -22.00 -17.75
C LEU A 61 -21.30 -22.40 -16.64
N SER A 62 -21.21 -21.63 -15.55
CA SER A 62 -20.39 -22.01 -14.39
C SER A 62 -21.02 -23.12 -13.56
N ASP A 63 -22.35 -23.16 -13.42
CA ASP A 63 -23.05 -24.20 -12.66
C ASP A 63 -22.88 -25.59 -13.29
N ASP A 64 -22.90 -25.69 -14.62
CA ASP A 64 -22.69 -26.97 -15.33
C ASP A 64 -21.25 -27.50 -15.12
N LYS A 65 -20.24 -26.62 -15.03
CA LYS A 65 -18.84 -26.99 -14.74
C LYS A 65 -18.63 -27.39 -13.26
N LEU A 66 -19.38 -26.79 -12.34
CA LEU A 66 -19.27 -27.05 -10.89
C LEU A 66 -19.83 -28.42 -10.46
N SER A 67 -20.60 -29.10 -11.31
CA SER A 67 -21.12 -30.45 -11.04
C SER A 67 -20.05 -31.56 -11.04
N SER A 68 -18.84 -31.28 -11.56
CA SER A 68 -17.78 -32.29 -11.77
C SER A 68 -16.62 -32.23 -10.77
N ILE A 69 -16.59 -31.26 -9.85
CA ILE A 69 -15.52 -31.13 -8.85
C ILE A 69 -16.06 -31.62 -7.51
N GLN A 70 -15.64 -32.82 -7.09
CA GLN A 70 -15.90 -33.34 -5.75
C GLN A 70 -15.40 -32.32 -4.71
N LYS A 71 -16.34 -31.69 -4.00
CA LYS A 71 -16.08 -30.88 -2.80
C LYS A 71 -15.52 -31.78 -1.70
N VAL A 72 -14.20 -31.86 -1.60
CA VAL A 72 -13.55 -32.13 -0.32
C VAL A 72 -13.27 -30.76 0.29
N PRO A 73 -14.05 -30.31 1.29
CA PRO A 73 -13.68 -29.10 2.01
C PRO A 73 -12.30 -29.32 2.61
N ALA A 74 -11.35 -28.45 2.27
CA ALA A 74 -10.08 -28.37 2.96
C ALA A 74 -10.40 -28.28 4.45
N LYS A 75 -10.04 -29.32 5.21
CA LYS A 75 -9.99 -29.24 6.66
C LYS A 75 -9.06 -28.08 6.94
N SER A 76 -9.65 -26.93 7.27
CA SER A 76 -8.96 -25.88 7.98
C SER A 76 -8.22 -26.58 9.11
N SER A 77 -6.89 -26.65 8.99
CA SER A 77 -6.03 -26.91 10.13
C SER A 77 -6.09 -25.67 11.02
N ARG A 78 -7.28 -25.40 11.59
CA ARG A 78 -7.35 -24.95 12.97
C ARG A 78 -6.67 -26.05 13.77
N LYS A 79 -5.33 -26.04 13.81
CA LYS A 79 -4.62 -26.49 14.99
C LYS A 79 -5.27 -25.67 16.09
N SER A 80 -6.27 -26.24 16.76
CA SER A 80 -6.71 -25.75 18.05
C SER A 80 -5.49 -25.94 18.94
N PHE A 81 -4.59 -24.97 18.91
CA PHE A 81 -3.82 -24.68 20.09
C PHE A 81 -4.90 -24.42 21.14
N ARG A 82 -5.23 -25.45 21.92
CA ARG A 82 -5.81 -25.26 23.25
C ARG A 82 -4.75 -24.48 24.02
N LYS A 83 -4.65 -23.18 23.74
CA LYS A 83 -3.96 -22.24 24.61
C LYS A 83 -4.71 -22.37 25.93
N ASN A 84 -4.03 -22.85 26.97
CA ASN A 84 -4.59 -22.79 28.31
C ASN A 84 -4.75 -21.31 28.67
N TRP A 85 -5.96 -20.78 28.47
CA TRP A 85 -6.33 -19.43 28.87
C TRP A 85 -6.40 -19.40 30.39
N SER A 86 -5.38 -18.81 31.01
CA SER A 86 -5.17 -18.81 32.46
C SER A 86 -5.45 -17.46 33.10
N HIS A 87 -5.41 -16.38 32.31
CA HIS A 87 -5.62 -15.03 32.79
C HIS A 87 -7.07 -14.79 33.23
N GLU A 88 -7.28 -14.17 34.39
CA GLU A 88 -8.60 -13.97 35.01
C GLU A 88 -9.55 -13.21 34.07
N SER A 89 -9.14 -12.06 33.53
CA SER A 89 -9.95 -11.26 32.60
C SER A 89 -10.35 -12.02 31.33
N VAL A 90 -9.50 -12.95 30.86
CA VAL A 90 -9.78 -13.74 29.65
C VAL A 90 -10.80 -14.83 29.96
N ARG A 91 -10.69 -15.48 31.12
CA ARG A 91 -11.71 -16.44 31.59
C ARG A 91 -13.05 -15.76 31.82
N LEU A 92 -13.03 -14.55 32.38
CA LEU A 92 -14.22 -13.74 32.57
C LEU A 92 -14.88 -13.40 31.23
N LEU A 93 -14.09 -12.92 30.24
CA LEU A 93 -14.56 -12.68 28.88
C LEU A 93 -15.23 -13.92 28.26
N ILE A 94 -14.61 -15.10 28.38
CA ILE A 94 -15.17 -16.37 27.87
C ILE A 94 -16.51 -16.68 28.56
N SER A 95 -16.56 -16.56 29.90
CA SER A 95 -17.77 -16.84 30.67
C SER A 95 -18.94 -15.91 30.32
N GLU A 96 -18.65 -14.67 29.93
CA GLU A 96 -19.65 -13.66 29.59
C GLU A 96 -20.11 -13.70 28.12
N SER A 97 -19.32 -14.30 27.22
CA SER A 97 -19.51 -14.17 25.76
C SER A 97 -20.22 -15.34 25.09
N ASN A 98 -20.58 -16.40 25.84
CA ASN A 98 -21.08 -17.68 25.30
C ASN A 98 -20.22 -18.23 24.15
N ASN A 99 -18.95 -17.83 24.07
CA ASN A 99 -18.02 -18.20 23.02
C ASN A 99 -16.72 -18.72 23.66
N GLU A 100 -16.37 -19.97 23.34
CA GLU A 100 -15.16 -20.59 23.85
C GLU A 100 -13.87 -20.00 23.24
N ASP A 101 -13.98 -19.27 22.12
CA ASP A 101 -12.86 -18.56 21.50
C ASP A 101 -12.82 -17.09 21.95
N PRO A 102 -11.88 -16.71 22.85
CA PRO A 102 -11.77 -15.34 23.33
C PRO A 102 -11.39 -14.33 22.24
N TYR A 103 -10.80 -14.75 21.11
CA TYR A 103 -10.53 -13.85 19.98
C TYR A 103 -11.82 -13.42 19.29
N GLU A 104 -12.72 -14.36 19.02
CA GLU A 104 -14.03 -14.03 18.44
C GLU A 104 -14.88 -13.25 19.43
N ALA A 105 -14.83 -13.58 20.72
CA ALA A 105 -15.53 -12.83 21.76
C ALA A 105 -15.10 -11.36 21.84
N ILE A 106 -13.78 -11.08 21.87
CA ILE A 106 -13.30 -9.70 21.97
C ILE A 106 -13.53 -8.92 20.66
N LYS A 107 -13.38 -9.57 19.50
CA LYS A 107 -13.70 -8.97 18.20
C LYS A 107 -15.18 -8.63 18.08
N ALA A 108 -16.08 -9.49 18.59
CA ALA A 108 -17.51 -9.20 18.62
C ALA A 108 -17.83 -7.95 19.46
N ARG A 109 -17.29 -7.85 20.69
CA ARG A 109 -17.43 -6.64 21.53
C ARG A 109 -16.90 -5.38 20.84
N ALA A 110 -15.76 -5.49 20.16
CA ALA A 110 -15.19 -4.38 19.41
C ALA A 110 -16.09 -3.97 18.22
N ARG A 111 -16.67 -4.92 17.48
CA ARG A 111 -17.64 -4.64 16.41
C ARG A 111 -18.88 -3.94 16.93
N ASP A 112 -19.44 -4.39 18.04
CA ASP A 112 -20.61 -3.76 18.66
C ASP A 112 -20.30 -2.33 19.13
N LEU A 113 -19.09 -2.08 19.63
CA LEU A 113 -18.63 -0.72 19.92
C LEU A 113 -18.54 0.12 18.64
N VAL A 114 -17.94 -0.41 17.58
CA VAL A 114 -17.79 0.25 16.29
C VAL A 114 -19.15 0.62 15.68
N PHE A 115 -20.13 -0.29 15.71
CA PHE A 115 -21.48 -0.01 15.20
C PHE A 115 -22.18 1.09 15.99
N ARG A 116 -22.15 1.03 17.33
CA ARG A 116 -22.68 2.10 18.17
C ARG A 116 -21.97 3.43 17.90
N ALA A 117 -20.66 3.42 17.67
CA ALA A 117 -19.92 4.62 17.33
C ALA A 117 -20.37 5.21 15.99
N PHE A 118 -20.60 4.37 14.96
CA PHE A 118 -21.14 4.83 13.68
C PHE A 118 -22.53 5.47 13.84
N GLU A 119 -23.41 4.85 14.62
CA GLU A 119 -24.74 5.40 14.94
C GLU A 119 -24.67 6.76 15.65
N ASN A 120 -23.56 7.02 16.35
CA ASN A 120 -23.29 8.28 17.07
C ASN A 120 -22.34 9.23 16.30
N GLY A 121 -22.22 9.07 14.98
CA GLY A 121 -21.51 10.02 14.10
C GLY A 121 -19.98 9.84 14.10
N TRP A 122 -19.47 8.64 14.34
CA TRP A 122 -18.05 8.34 14.21
C TRP A 122 -17.65 8.18 12.74
N GLU A 123 -17.10 9.24 12.16
CA GLU A 123 -16.73 9.30 10.74
C GLU A 123 -15.27 8.91 10.46
N GLY A 124 -15.02 8.47 9.23
CA GLY A 124 -13.72 8.08 8.71
C GLY A 124 -13.86 7.54 7.28
N PRO A 125 -12.82 6.90 6.72
CA PRO A 125 -11.47 6.78 7.25
C PRO A 125 -10.63 8.07 7.07
N PRO A 126 -9.63 8.33 7.93
CA PRO A 126 -9.22 7.50 9.06
C PRO A 126 -10.19 7.63 10.24
N TYR A 127 -10.47 6.51 10.91
CA TYR A 127 -11.32 6.49 12.10
C TYR A 127 -10.54 6.96 13.33
N SER A 128 -10.96 8.09 13.91
CA SER A 128 -10.25 8.71 15.03
C SER A 128 -10.57 8.01 16.36
N PRO A 129 -9.60 7.37 17.03
CA PRO A 129 -9.85 6.74 18.33
C PRO A 129 -10.09 7.78 19.44
N ILE A 130 -9.61 9.02 19.29
CA ILE A 130 -9.94 10.12 20.20
C ILE A 130 -11.44 10.44 20.12
N LYS A 131 -12.01 10.48 18.91
CA LYS A 131 -13.45 10.72 18.74
C LYS A 131 -14.28 9.56 19.27
N LEU A 132 -13.79 8.33 19.08
CA LEU A 132 -14.41 7.14 19.66
C LEU A 132 -14.45 7.22 21.20
N ALA A 133 -13.32 7.58 21.82
CA ALA A 133 -13.24 7.77 23.27
C ALA A 133 -14.24 8.85 23.75
N GLU A 134 -14.36 9.97 23.02
CA GLU A 134 -15.33 11.03 23.32
C GLU A 134 -16.78 10.51 23.30
N ILE A 135 -17.15 9.71 22.28
CA ILE A 135 -18.48 9.05 22.18
C ILE A 135 -18.72 8.11 23.36
N MET A 136 -17.66 7.44 23.84
CA MET A 136 -17.72 6.57 25.01
C MET A 136 -17.72 7.34 26.35
N GLY A 137 -17.54 8.66 26.33
CA GLY A 137 -17.38 9.48 27.55
C GLY A 137 -16.06 9.24 28.27
N ILE A 138 -15.02 8.80 27.56
CA ILE A 138 -13.66 8.59 28.05
C ILE A 138 -12.84 9.84 27.76
N ASP A 139 -12.26 10.44 28.79
CA ASP A 139 -11.37 11.60 28.64
C ASP A 139 -10.03 11.17 28.05
N VAL A 140 -9.51 11.91 27.06
CA VAL A 140 -8.22 11.60 26.42
C VAL A 140 -7.29 12.79 26.55
N THR A 141 -6.22 12.64 27.33
CA THR A 141 -5.31 13.72 27.67
C THR A 141 -3.88 13.43 27.18
N PRO A 142 -3.20 14.41 26.55
CA PRO A 142 -1.78 14.27 26.23
C PRO A 142 -0.94 14.20 27.51
N ASN A 143 0.01 13.26 27.57
CA ASN A 143 0.96 13.11 28.67
C ASN A 143 2.28 12.52 28.13
N ASP A 144 3.35 13.30 28.21
CA ASP A 144 4.68 12.95 27.71
C ASP A 144 5.48 12.02 28.65
N SER A 145 5.01 11.82 29.88
CA SER A 145 5.60 10.89 30.85
C SER A 145 5.19 9.44 30.59
N VAL A 146 4.19 9.21 29.74
CA VAL A 146 3.78 7.87 29.29
C VAL A 146 4.56 7.50 28.02
N ILE A 147 4.96 6.24 27.87
CA ILE A 147 5.72 5.80 26.69
C ILE A 147 4.84 5.81 25.43
N ASP A 148 3.67 5.18 25.49
CA ASP A 148 2.72 5.03 24.37
C ASP A 148 1.34 5.57 24.76
N ALA A 149 0.57 4.81 25.54
CA ALA A 149 -0.65 5.24 26.19
C ALA A 149 -0.89 4.40 27.47
N LYS A 150 -1.78 4.87 28.34
CA LYS A 150 -2.22 4.17 29.55
C LYS A 150 -3.64 4.57 29.91
N ILE A 151 -4.47 3.59 30.26
CA ILE A 151 -5.80 3.80 30.82
C ILE A 151 -5.77 3.90 32.35
N VAL A 152 -6.49 4.89 32.88
CA VAL A 152 -6.62 5.16 34.32
C VAL A 152 -8.10 5.13 34.70
N PRO A 153 -8.53 4.25 35.62
CA PRO A 153 -9.89 4.26 36.13
C PRO A 153 -10.12 5.49 37.03
N GLN A 154 -11.27 6.14 36.87
CA GLN A 154 -11.72 7.27 37.68
C GLN A 154 -12.93 6.88 38.55
N LYS A 155 -13.30 7.76 39.49
CA LYS A 155 -14.50 7.58 40.34
C LYS A 155 -15.76 7.46 39.47
N GLY A 156 -16.63 6.51 39.81
CA GLY A 156 -17.93 6.33 39.14
C GLY A 156 -17.87 5.55 37.82
N ASN A 157 -16.95 4.58 37.69
CA ASN A 157 -16.80 3.72 36.51
C ASN A 157 -16.49 4.49 35.21
N LYS A 158 -15.83 5.64 35.36
CA LYS A 158 -15.30 6.46 34.25
C LYS A 158 -13.84 6.10 34.00
N PHE A 159 -13.36 6.35 32.79
CA PHE A 159 -11.97 6.10 32.41
C PHE A 159 -11.34 7.36 31.82
N GLN A 160 -10.02 7.46 31.96
CA GLN A 160 -9.20 8.46 31.31
C GLN A 160 -8.04 7.76 30.60
N ILE A 161 -7.75 8.17 29.37
CA ILE A 161 -6.63 7.71 28.58
C ILE A 161 -5.57 8.80 28.56
N LEU A 162 -4.37 8.46 29.02
CA LEU A 162 -3.19 9.31 28.90
C LEU A 162 -2.36 8.79 27.72
N TYR A 163 -2.02 9.63 26.75
CA TYR A 163 -1.25 9.22 25.57
C TYR A 163 -0.05 10.13 25.32
N ASN A 164 1.02 9.56 24.76
CA ASN A 164 2.20 10.32 24.39
C ASN A 164 2.00 11.04 23.03
N PRO A 165 1.93 12.38 22.99
CA PRO A 165 1.69 13.12 21.75
C PRO A 165 2.91 13.18 20.82
N PHE A 166 4.11 12.78 21.29
CA PHE A 166 5.34 12.77 20.50
C PHE A 166 5.52 11.48 19.68
N GLN A 167 4.65 10.49 19.86
CA GLN A 167 4.62 9.30 19.01
C GLN A 167 4.08 9.62 17.61
N ILE A 168 4.48 8.82 16.62
CA ILE A 168 3.95 8.94 15.25
C ILE A 168 2.42 8.73 15.23
N PRO A 169 1.65 9.39 14.34
CA PRO A 169 0.19 9.33 14.38
C PRO A 169 -0.41 7.92 14.30
N THR A 170 0.19 7.02 13.51
CA THR A 170 -0.24 5.61 13.42
C THR A 170 -0.10 4.89 14.77
N ARG A 171 0.95 5.20 15.53
CA ARG A 171 1.23 4.66 16.86
C ARG A 171 0.31 5.26 17.91
N VAL A 172 0.08 6.58 17.87
CA VAL A 172 -0.90 7.25 18.74
C VAL A 172 -2.29 6.63 18.54
N ASN A 173 -2.73 6.51 17.29
CA ASN A 173 -4.03 5.94 16.96
C ASN A 173 -4.17 4.51 17.50
N PHE A 174 -3.19 3.65 17.24
CA PHE A 174 -3.23 2.28 17.71
C PHE A 174 -3.20 2.20 19.25
N SER A 175 -2.39 3.03 19.91
CA SER A 175 -2.26 3.01 21.37
C SER A 175 -3.54 3.47 22.06
N ILE A 176 -4.19 4.53 21.55
CA ILE A 176 -5.50 4.97 22.10
C ILE A 176 -6.57 3.90 21.84
N ALA A 177 -6.61 3.30 20.65
CA ALA A 177 -7.55 2.20 20.35
C ALA A 177 -7.30 0.98 21.24
N HIS A 178 -6.05 0.70 21.60
CA HIS A 178 -5.66 -0.34 22.53
C HIS A 178 -6.15 -0.06 23.96
N GLU A 179 -6.01 1.18 24.45
CA GLU A 179 -6.57 1.56 25.75
C GLU A 179 -8.10 1.47 25.76
N ILE A 180 -8.77 1.86 24.66
CA ILE A 180 -10.21 1.64 24.49
C ILE A 180 -10.54 0.14 24.55
N ALA A 181 -9.74 -0.72 23.91
CA ALA A 181 -9.95 -2.16 23.92
C ALA A 181 -9.90 -2.76 25.35
N HIS A 182 -9.09 -2.20 26.26
CA HIS A 182 -9.12 -2.63 27.66
C HIS A 182 -10.48 -2.44 28.31
N THR A 183 -11.23 -1.39 27.94
CA THR A 183 -12.58 -1.14 28.49
C THR A 183 -13.63 -2.16 28.07
N LEU A 184 -13.34 -2.97 27.05
CA LEU A 184 -14.23 -4.05 26.59
C LEU A 184 -14.23 -5.25 27.54
N PHE A 185 -13.33 -5.28 28.53
CA PHE A 185 -13.31 -6.26 29.61
C PHE A 185 -14.05 -5.70 30.83
N SER A 186 -14.99 -6.46 31.37
CA SER A 186 -15.87 -6.05 32.47
C SER A 186 -15.13 -5.75 33.78
N ASP A 187 -13.95 -6.35 33.97
CA ASP A 187 -13.08 -6.15 35.13
C ASP A 187 -12.10 -4.98 34.97
N CYS A 188 -12.16 -4.22 33.87
CA CYS A 188 -11.24 -3.11 33.61
C CYS A 188 -11.20 -2.04 34.72
N ALA A 189 -12.29 -1.87 35.47
CA ALA A 189 -12.35 -0.89 36.56
C ALA A 189 -11.68 -1.35 37.87
N LYS A 190 -11.30 -2.64 37.99
CA LYS A 190 -10.78 -3.22 39.25
C LYS A 190 -9.31 -2.87 39.54
N ALA A 191 -8.53 -2.47 38.53
CA ALA A 191 -7.14 -2.07 38.69
C ALA A 191 -6.72 -1.10 37.59
N THR A 192 -5.75 -0.24 37.88
CA THR A 192 -5.07 0.58 36.85
C THR A 192 -4.26 -0.35 35.95
N ARG A 193 -4.62 -0.48 34.68
CA ARG A 193 -3.90 -1.33 33.73
C ARG A 193 -2.76 -0.55 33.10
N ASN A 194 -1.54 -1.06 33.23
CA ASN A 194 -0.36 -0.50 32.60
C ASN A 194 0.29 -1.58 31.74
N ARG A 195 0.60 -1.23 30.49
CA ARG A 195 1.22 -2.10 29.47
C ARG A 195 2.50 -2.81 29.95
N GLU A 196 3.18 -2.27 30.97
CA GLU A 196 4.51 -2.71 31.40
C GLU A 196 4.60 -3.20 32.85
N GLU A 197 3.51 -3.20 33.64
CA GLU A 197 3.60 -3.56 35.08
C GLU A 197 3.79 -5.07 35.34
N ASN A 198 3.37 -5.97 34.43
CA ASN A 198 3.64 -7.44 34.49
C ASN A 198 3.54 -8.12 33.09
N PRO A 199 4.59 -8.08 32.25
CA PRO A 199 4.52 -8.50 30.84
C PRO A 199 4.21 -9.98 30.59
N THR A 200 4.65 -10.87 31.48
CA THR A 200 4.48 -12.33 31.36
C THR A 200 3.07 -12.79 31.69
N GLU A 201 2.45 -12.20 32.72
CA GLU A 201 1.11 -12.54 33.17
C GLU A 201 0.03 -11.96 32.24
N ASN A 202 0.19 -10.69 31.85
CA ASN A 202 -0.80 -9.98 31.04
C ASN A 202 -0.76 -10.35 29.55
N ARG A 203 0.17 -11.19 29.10
CA ARG A 203 0.37 -11.51 27.67
C ARG A 203 -0.92 -11.94 26.95
N GLN A 204 -1.77 -12.72 27.62
CA GLN A 204 -3.04 -13.19 27.03
C GLN A 204 -4.04 -12.03 26.86
N LEU A 205 -4.15 -11.16 27.86
CA LEU A 205 -4.99 -9.96 27.83
C LEU A 205 -4.52 -8.99 26.73
N GLU A 206 -3.22 -8.68 26.71
CA GLU A 206 -2.60 -7.78 25.73
C GLU A 206 -2.80 -8.26 24.28
N GLN A 207 -2.74 -9.59 24.05
CA GLN A 207 -3.02 -10.18 22.75
C GLN A 207 -4.45 -9.92 22.26
N LEU A 208 -5.43 -10.00 23.16
CA LEU A 208 -6.83 -9.75 22.83
C LEU A 208 -7.12 -8.25 22.68
N CYS A 209 -6.50 -7.40 23.49
CA CYS A 209 -6.57 -5.94 23.32
C CYS A 209 -6.01 -5.51 21.96
N ASN A 210 -4.90 -6.08 21.51
CA ASN A 210 -4.38 -5.82 20.17
C ASN A 210 -5.38 -6.22 19.07
N ALA A 211 -6.06 -7.37 19.22
CA ALA A 211 -7.06 -7.82 18.26
C ALA A 211 -8.26 -6.86 18.18
N ALA A 212 -8.76 -6.40 19.32
CA ALA A 212 -9.83 -5.39 19.36
C ALA A 212 -9.38 -4.02 18.85
N ALA A 213 -8.16 -3.57 19.18
CA ALA A 213 -7.61 -2.32 18.68
C ALA A 213 -7.51 -2.32 17.15
N SER A 214 -7.09 -3.44 16.55
CA SER A 214 -7.09 -3.62 15.10
C SER A 214 -8.50 -3.58 14.51
N GLU A 215 -9.49 -4.19 15.17
CA GLU A 215 -10.91 -4.16 14.75
C GLU A 215 -11.48 -2.72 14.79
N ILE A 216 -11.11 -1.94 15.81
CA ILE A 216 -11.48 -0.52 15.94
C ILE A 216 -10.82 0.31 14.84
N GLN A 217 -9.51 0.13 14.62
CA GLN A 217 -8.77 0.92 13.64
C GLN A 217 -9.13 0.57 12.18
N LEU A 218 -9.50 -0.69 11.93
CA LEU A 218 -9.89 -1.22 10.61
C LEU A 218 -11.30 -1.87 10.68
N PRO A 219 -12.37 -1.06 10.81
CA PRO A 219 -13.74 -1.54 11.00
C PRO A 219 -14.20 -2.55 9.96
N TYR A 220 -14.70 -3.71 10.40
CA TYR A 220 -15.13 -4.79 9.50
C TYR A 220 -16.12 -4.33 8.42
N ALA A 221 -17.11 -3.54 8.81
CA ALA A 221 -18.21 -3.12 7.94
C ALA A 221 -17.76 -2.32 6.71
N ILE A 222 -16.62 -1.61 6.81
CA ILE A 222 -16.16 -0.68 5.77
C ILE A 222 -14.84 -1.17 5.17
N PHE A 223 -13.91 -1.63 6.01
CA PHE A 223 -12.62 -2.13 5.54
C PHE A 223 -12.76 -3.34 4.63
N SER A 224 -13.73 -4.24 4.87
CA SER A 224 -13.95 -5.39 3.98
C SER A 224 -14.28 -4.95 2.56
N ASN A 225 -15.15 -3.96 2.39
CA ASN A 225 -15.48 -3.42 1.06
C ASN A 225 -14.27 -2.71 0.43
N ASP A 226 -13.56 -1.89 1.19
CA ASP A 226 -12.36 -1.19 0.70
C ASP A 226 -11.25 -2.16 0.28
N ALA A 227 -11.02 -3.22 1.05
CA ALA A 227 -10.00 -4.23 0.77
C ALA A 227 -10.32 -5.02 -0.51
N ASN A 228 -11.59 -5.38 -0.73
CA ASN A 228 -12.01 -6.12 -1.93
C ASN A 228 -12.09 -5.24 -3.19
N ASN A 229 -12.22 -3.92 -3.04
CA ASN A 229 -12.17 -2.96 -4.15
C ASN A 229 -10.76 -2.42 -4.45
N ALA A 230 -9.83 -2.56 -3.51
CA ALA A 230 -8.44 -2.19 -3.71
C ALA A 230 -7.75 -3.13 -4.72
N GLN A 231 -6.73 -2.62 -5.40
CA GLN A 231 -5.85 -3.46 -6.20
C GLN A 231 -5.19 -4.50 -5.30
N ALA A 232 -5.24 -5.78 -5.68
CA ALA A 232 -4.54 -6.87 -5.00
C ALA A 232 -3.04 -6.79 -5.30
N SER A 233 -2.38 -5.79 -4.73
CA SER A 233 -0.96 -5.51 -4.89
C SER A 233 -0.40 -4.87 -3.62
N MET A 234 0.91 -4.88 -3.46
CA MET A 234 1.55 -4.21 -2.33
C MET A 234 1.28 -2.70 -2.31
N LYS A 235 1.18 -2.09 -3.49
CA LYS A 235 0.76 -0.69 -3.65
C LYS A 235 -0.64 -0.46 -3.07
N GLY A 236 -1.61 -1.32 -3.40
CA GLY A 236 -2.98 -1.23 -2.87
C GLY A 236 -3.02 -1.34 -1.33
N LEU A 237 -2.21 -2.24 -0.76
CA LEU A 237 -2.10 -2.37 0.71
C LEU A 237 -1.49 -1.12 1.37
N ILE A 238 -0.48 -0.50 0.75
CA ILE A 238 0.10 0.76 1.22
C ILE A 238 -0.92 1.90 1.14
N GLU A 239 -1.74 1.95 0.09
CA GLU A 239 -2.81 2.94 -0.06
C GLU A 239 -3.89 2.77 1.02
N LEU A 240 -4.29 1.53 1.32
CA LEU A 240 -5.18 1.22 2.45
C LEU A 240 -4.57 1.68 3.79
N ALA A 241 -3.29 1.39 4.04
CA ALA A 241 -2.62 1.82 5.27
C ALA A 241 -2.60 3.35 5.43
N LYS A 242 -2.38 4.08 4.33
CA LYS A 242 -2.47 5.55 4.30
C LYS A 242 -3.89 6.04 4.55
N LYS A 243 -4.89 5.49 3.86
CA LYS A 243 -6.31 5.83 3.99
C LYS A 243 -6.80 5.69 5.44
N TYR A 244 -6.42 4.60 6.10
CA TYR A 244 -6.84 4.30 7.47
C TYR A 244 -5.92 4.86 8.55
N LYS A 245 -4.77 5.46 8.18
CA LYS A 245 -3.69 5.85 9.11
C LYS A 245 -3.35 4.72 10.10
N ALA A 246 -3.20 3.51 9.55
CA ALA A 246 -2.86 2.30 10.29
C ALA A 246 -1.44 1.84 9.93
N SER A 247 -0.87 0.94 10.74
CA SER A 247 0.38 0.27 10.35
C SER A 247 0.12 -0.66 9.16
N LEU A 248 1.13 -0.83 8.32
CA LEU A 248 1.03 -1.72 7.16
C LEU A 248 0.82 -3.18 7.60
N GLU A 249 1.45 -3.59 8.70
CA GLU A 249 1.27 -4.92 9.30
C GLU A 249 -0.17 -5.15 9.78
N SER A 250 -0.82 -4.16 10.42
CA SER A 250 -2.24 -4.27 10.78
C SER A 250 -3.13 -4.42 9.56
N VAL A 251 -2.84 -3.69 8.48
CA VAL A 251 -3.53 -3.83 7.20
C VAL A 251 -3.32 -5.21 6.59
N PHE A 252 -2.09 -5.74 6.63
CA PHE A 252 -1.81 -7.10 6.14
C PHE A 252 -2.65 -8.16 6.83
N MET A 253 -2.61 -8.16 8.17
CA MET A 253 -3.38 -9.13 8.95
C MET A 253 -4.85 -9.01 8.60
N ARG A 254 -5.38 -7.79 8.62
CA ARG A 254 -6.80 -7.54 8.35
C ARG A 254 -7.21 -7.87 6.92
N TYR A 255 -6.37 -7.58 5.94
CA TYR A 255 -6.61 -7.87 4.52
C TYR A 255 -6.81 -9.37 4.31
N THR A 256 -5.93 -10.21 4.86
CA THR A 256 -6.05 -11.67 4.75
C THR A 256 -7.32 -12.22 5.41
N GLU A 257 -7.87 -11.55 6.43
CA GLU A 257 -9.11 -11.97 7.09
C GLU A 257 -10.37 -11.72 6.23
N VAL A 258 -10.39 -10.66 5.41
CA VAL A 258 -11.62 -10.16 4.76
C VAL A 258 -11.66 -10.35 3.24
N ILE A 259 -10.51 -10.55 2.61
CA ILE A 259 -10.40 -10.65 1.15
C ILE A 259 -11.13 -11.87 0.61
N ASP A 260 -11.77 -11.71 -0.55
CA ASP A 260 -12.54 -12.75 -1.24
C ASP A 260 -11.70 -13.58 -2.24
N GLN A 261 -10.40 -13.32 -2.31
CA GLN A 261 -9.44 -13.95 -3.22
C GLN A 261 -8.38 -14.74 -2.45
N PRO A 262 -7.77 -15.77 -3.07
CA PRO A 262 -6.65 -16.50 -2.47
C PRO A 262 -5.43 -15.59 -2.38
N CYS A 263 -4.94 -15.36 -1.17
CA CYS A 263 -3.67 -14.67 -0.93
C CYS A 263 -3.02 -15.15 0.36
N ALA A 264 -1.72 -14.95 0.47
CA ALA A 264 -0.98 -15.05 1.72
C ALA A 264 -0.10 -13.84 1.93
N ILE A 265 0.12 -13.47 3.19
CA ILE A 265 1.09 -12.47 3.59
C ILE A 265 2.08 -13.12 4.54
N LEU A 266 3.36 -13.11 4.15
CA LEU A 266 4.48 -13.63 4.92
C LEU A 266 5.23 -12.45 5.53
N ILE A 267 5.68 -12.61 6.76
CA ILE A 267 6.53 -11.65 7.46
C ILE A 267 7.91 -12.27 7.62
N GLY A 268 8.88 -11.74 6.89
CA GLY A 268 10.27 -12.18 6.89
C GLY A 268 11.17 -11.26 7.72
N ILE A 269 12.19 -11.85 8.34
CA ILE A 269 13.25 -11.14 9.08
C ILE A 269 14.59 -11.43 8.39
N PHE A 270 15.36 -10.38 8.12
CA PHE A 270 16.73 -10.51 7.64
C PHE A 270 17.62 -11.02 8.77
N GLN A 271 18.27 -12.15 8.55
CA GLN A 271 19.24 -12.76 9.45
C GLN A 271 20.62 -12.15 9.26
N ASP A 272 21.54 -12.43 10.18
CA ASP A 272 22.89 -11.85 10.18
C ASP A 272 23.73 -12.32 8.97
N ASP A 273 23.37 -13.45 8.36
CA ASP A 273 23.96 -13.95 7.11
C ASP A 273 23.28 -13.39 5.83
N GLY A 274 22.39 -12.40 5.99
CA GLY A 274 21.68 -11.72 4.91
C GLY A 274 20.43 -12.45 4.42
N LYS A 275 20.14 -13.67 4.88
CA LYS A 275 18.98 -14.47 4.45
C LYS A 275 17.69 -13.95 5.05
N ILE A 276 16.59 -14.08 4.30
CA ILE A 276 15.25 -13.80 4.83
C ILE A 276 14.63 -15.10 5.33
N VAL A 277 14.30 -15.13 6.63
CA VAL A 277 13.57 -16.24 7.25
C VAL A 277 12.18 -15.76 7.64
N VAL A 278 11.15 -16.51 7.25
CA VAL A 278 9.76 -16.23 7.60
C VAL A 278 9.55 -16.48 9.08
N ASP A 279 9.18 -15.42 9.80
CA ASP A 279 8.81 -15.46 11.21
C ASP A 279 7.40 -16.05 11.37
N TYR A 280 6.45 -15.52 10.59
CA TYR A 280 5.11 -16.07 10.48
C TYR A 280 4.44 -15.67 9.16
N TYR A 281 3.34 -16.33 8.85
CA TYR A 281 2.47 -15.95 7.74
C TYR A 281 0.99 -16.00 8.14
N LYS A 282 0.17 -15.29 7.37
CA LYS A 282 -1.28 -15.38 7.38
C LYS A 282 -1.79 -15.58 5.98
N SER A 283 -2.87 -16.32 5.84
CA SER A 283 -3.47 -16.63 4.55
C SER A 283 -4.97 -16.36 4.57
N SER A 284 -5.50 -15.99 3.41
CA SER A 284 -6.94 -15.88 3.23
C SER A 284 -7.59 -17.26 3.25
N ARG A 285 -8.90 -17.30 3.52
CA ARG A 285 -9.70 -18.53 3.54
C ARG A 285 -9.66 -19.33 2.23
N PHE A 286 -9.30 -18.68 1.12
CA PHE A 286 -9.26 -19.29 -0.21
C PHE A 286 -7.86 -19.75 -0.61
N PHE A 287 -6.83 -19.41 0.17
CA PHE A 287 -5.46 -19.80 -0.11
C PHE A 287 -5.17 -21.19 0.47
N SER A 288 -4.67 -22.09 -0.37
CA SER A 288 -4.56 -23.52 -0.06
C SER A 288 -3.14 -24.02 0.15
N LEU A 289 -2.12 -23.20 -0.14
CA LEU A 289 -0.73 -23.59 0.03
C LEU A 289 -0.31 -23.50 1.49
N ASP A 290 0.32 -24.56 1.99
CA ASP A 290 0.91 -24.60 3.33
C ASP A 290 2.36 -24.14 3.27
N ILE A 291 2.73 -23.17 4.11
CA ILE A 291 4.08 -22.59 4.14
C ILE A 291 4.78 -23.13 5.40
N PRO A 292 5.93 -23.81 5.26
CA PRO A 292 6.64 -24.36 6.41
C PRO A 292 7.02 -23.30 7.45
N GLU A 293 7.04 -23.69 8.73
CA GLU A 293 7.61 -22.85 9.79
C GLU A 293 9.08 -22.55 9.48
N SER A 294 9.51 -21.30 9.71
CA SER A 294 10.87 -20.83 9.40
C SER A 294 11.30 -21.04 7.95
N PHE A 295 10.35 -21.02 7.00
CA PHE A 295 10.66 -21.05 5.57
C PHE A 295 11.66 -19.94 5.21
N GLN A 296 12.71 -20.30 4.48
CA GLN A 296 13.71 -19.36 3.99
C GLN A 296 13.32 -18.91 2.59
N ILE A 297 13.24 -17.60 2.37
CA ILE A 297 12.96 -17.05 1.04
C ILE A 297 14.13 -17.37 0.10
N PRO A 298 13.88 -17.87 -1.13
CA PRO A 298 14.91 -18.17 -2.11
C PRO A 298 15.84 -16.99 -2.35
N ALA A 299 17.15 -17.22 -2.38
CA ALA A 299 18.17 -16.18 -2.41
C ALA A 299 18.14 -15.30 -3.68
N ASP A 300 17.45 -15.77 -4.72
CA ASP A 300 17.26 -15.09 -5.98
C ASP A 300 15.99 -14.23 -6.03
N SER A 301 15.14 -14.26 -4.99
CA SER A 301 13.92 -13.47 -4.88
C SER A 301 14.18 -11.96 -4.80
N ASN A 302 13.33 -11.17 -5.45
CA ASN A 302 13.33 -9.71 -5.34
C ASN A 302 12.97 -9.19 -3.93
N ALA A 303 12.46 -10.03 -3.03
CA ALA A 303 12.22 -9.65 -1.63
C ALA A 303 13.49 -9.17 -0.90
N TYR A 304 14.66 -9.63 -1.33
CA TYR A 304 15.97 -9.21 -0.80
C TYR A 304 16.29 -7.74 -1.11
N GLU A 305 15.57 -7.10 -2.02
CA GLU A 305 15.70 -5.67 -2.31
C GLU A 305 14.99 -4.80 -1.27
N CYS A 306 14.11 -5.37 -0.44
CA CYS A 306 13.24 -4.65 0.50
C CYS A 306 13.90 -4.42 1.87
N THR A 307 15.14 -3.92 1.89
CA THR A 307 15.93 -3.76 3.14
C THR A 307 15.53 -2.57 3.99
N SER A 308 14.84 -1.58 3.43
CA SER A 308 14.41 -0.36 4.14
C SER A 308 12.89 -0.22 4.15
N PRO A 309 12.29 0.31 5.24
CA PRO A 309 10.85 0.51 5.32
C PRO A 309 10.29 1.30 4.13
N GLY A 310 9.27 0.74 3.46
CA GLY A 310 8.60 1.33 2.31
C GLY A 310 9.22 1.03 0.95
N TRP A 311 10.40 0.40 0.88
CA TRP A 311 10.96 -0.07 -0.40
C TRP A 311 10.16 -1.27 -0.90
N THR A 312 9.68 -1.21 -2.12
CA THR A 312 8.83 -2.25 -2.73
C THR A 312 9.56 -2.97 -3.86
N ALA A 313 9.28 -4.25 -4.03
CA ALA A 313 9.73 -5.04 -5.16
C ALA A 313 8.63 -6.02 -5.59
N GLU A 314 8.56 -6.36 -6.88
CA GLU A 314 7.59 -7.33 -7.40
C GLU A 314 8.30 -8.36 -8.29
N GLU A 315 7.81 -9.59 -8.29
CA GLU A 315 8.28 -10.68 -9.13
C GLU A 315 7.17 -11.69 -9.44
N ILE A 316 7.30 -12.37 -10.58
CA ILE A 316 6.61 -13.64 -10.81
C ILE A 316 7.58 -14.73 -10.35
N ALA A 317 7.20 -15.47 -9.34
CA ALA A 317 8.04 -16.44 -8.68
C ALA A 317 7.51 -17.87 -8.84
N ASP A 318 8.44 -18.78 -9.09
CA ASP A 318 8.25 -20.23 -9.19
C ASP A 318 9.05 -20.94 -8.09
N TRP A 319 8.90 -20.50 -6.84
CA TRP A 319 9.61 -21.09 -5.71
C TRP A 319 9.28 -22.58 -5.57
N GLU A 320 10.21 -23.40 -5.08
CA GLU A 320 9.98 -24.85 -4.90
C GLU A 320 8.72 -25.16 -4.09
N ILE A 321 8.42 -24.34 -3.08
CA ILE A 321 7.21 -24.48 -2.26
C ILE A 321 5.92 -24.24 -3.03
N PHE A 322 5.96 -23.62 -4.22
CA PHE A 322 4.78 -23.39 -5.05
C PHE A 322 4.38 -24.60 -5.90
N LEU A 323 5.10 -25.73 -5.78
CA LEU A 323 4.73 -27.02 -6.37
C LEU A 323 4.47 -26.94 -7.89
N GLY A 324 5.32 -26.21 -8.60
CA GLY A 324 5.24 -26.03 -10.06
C GLY A 324 4.20 -25.00 -10.54
N LYS A 325 3.66 -24.18 -9.63
CA LYS A 325 2.80 -23.04 -9.97
C LYS A 325 3.54 -21.71 -9.82
N SER A 326 3.14 -20.73 -10.61
CA SER A 326 3.65 -19.36 -10.53
C SER A 326 2.76 -18.47 -9.66
N TYR A 327 3.40 -17.67 -8.82
CA TYR A 327 2.73 -16.67 -7.98
C TYR A 327 3.29 -15.28 -8.26
N LEU A 328 2.42 -14.27 -8.23
CA LEU A 328 2.86 -12.89 -8.08
C LEU A 328 3.27 -12.68 -6.63
N VAL A 329 4.52 -12.28 -6.45
CA VAL A 329 5.12 -11.99 -5.15
C VAL A 329 5.45 -10.50 -5.11
N SER A 330 4.70 -9.76 -4.29
CA SER A 330 4.92 -8.33 -4.06
C SER A 330 5.44 -8.11 -2.65
N SER A 331 6.63 -7.53 -2.52
CA SER A 331 7.35 -7.35 -1.26
C SER A 331 7.46 -5.89 -0.87
N VAL A 332 7.53 -5.61 0.43
CA VAL A 332 7.83 -4.28 0.97
C VAL A 332 8.64 -4.37 2.26
N GLY A 333 9.64 -3.50 2.40
CA GLY A 333 10.35 -3.36 3.67
C GLY A 333 9.42 -2.78 4.73
N ILE A 334 9.45 -3.31 5.95
CA ILE A 334 8.66 -2.84 7.09
C ILE A 334 9.57 -2.52 8.28
N SER A 335 9.05 -1.75 9.23
CA SER A 335 9.83 -1.35 10.40
C SER A 335 10.27 -2.56 11.25
N PRO A 336 11.51 -2.53 11.79
CA PRO A 336 11.97 -3.50 12.78
C PRO A 336 11.07 -3.58 14.01
N TYR A 337 11.17 -4.66 14.78
CA TYR A 337 10.49 -4.76 16.07
C TYR A 337 11.03 -3.76 17.10
N LYS A 338 10.23 -3.45 18.12
CA LYS A 338 10.65 -2.58 19.23
C LYS A 338 11.83 -3.29 19.94
N ARG A 339 13.02 -2.66 19.92
CA ARG A 339 14.32 -3.17 20.45
C ARG A 339 15.08 -4.16 19.55
N ASP A 340 14.63 -4.36 18.32
CA ASP A 340 15.39 -5.08 17.30
C ASP A 340 15.87 -4.08 16.22
N THR A 341 17.00 -4.37 15.60
CA THR A 341 17.55 -3.60 14.48
C THR A 341 17.50 -4.38 13.17
N LYS A 342 17.11 -5.66 13.21
CA LYS A 342 17.02 -6.50 12.01
C LYS A 342 15.96 -5.95 11.05
N PRO A 343 16.31 -5.71 9.78
CA PRO A 343 15.34 -5.37 8.76
C PRO A 343 14.26 -6.44 8.63
N ARG A 344 13.05 -6.02 8.26
CA ARG A 344 11.89 -6.89 8.09
C ARG A 344 11.24 -6.62 6.75
N VAL A 345 10.62 -7.64 6.17
CA VAL A 345 9.91 -7.56 4.89
C VAL A 345 8.52 -8.17 5.04
N GLY A 346 7.52 -7.50 4.50
CA GLY A 346 6.19 -8.06 4.27
C GLY A 346 6.07 -8.51 2.82
N ILE A 347 5.61 -9.74 2.60
CA ILE A 347 5.56 -10.36 1.28
C ILE A 347 4.13 -10.82 1.02
N LEU A 348 3.47 -10.22 0.03
CA LEU A 348 2.17 -10.63 -0.47
C LEU A 348 2.36 -11.67 -1.58
N VAL A 349 1.75 -12.84 -1.42
CA VAL A 349 1.77 -13.95 -2.37
C VAL A 349 0.36 -14.15 -2.92
N LEU A 350 0.22 -14.01 -4.24
CA LEU A 350 -1.04 -14.09 -4.96
C LEU A 350 -0.90 -15.09 -6.11
N PRO A 351 -1.80 -16.08 -6.28
CA PRO A 351 -1.76 -16.91 -7.47
C PRO A 351 -1.95 -16.02 -8.71
N ILE A 352 -1.15 -16.27 -9.75
CA ILE A 352 -1.09 -15.39 -10.93
C ILE A 352 -2.45 -15.21 -11.63
N GLU A 353 -3.32 -16.20 -11.54
CA GLU A 353 -4.69 -16.16 -12.10
C GLU A 353 -5.62 -15.16 -11.40
N TYR A 354 -5.32 -14.78 -10.16
CA TYR A 354 -6.07 -13.79 -9.37
C TYR A 354 -5.38 -12.43 -9.29
N ALA A 355 -4.14 -12.33 -9.76
CA ALA A 355 -3.52 -11.03 -10.00
C ALA A 355 -4.29 -10.37 -11.16
N ARG A 356 -5.37 -9.63 -10.84
CA ARG A 356 -6.19 -8.91 -11.81
C ARG A 356 -5.27 -8.07 -12.71
N HIS A 357 -5.28 -8.39 -14.01
CA HIS A 357 -4.69 -7.69 -15.15
C HIS A 357 -3.72 -6.56 -14.75
N ASP A 358 -2.44 -6.93 -14.60
CA ASP A 358 -1.45 -6.40 -15.52
C ASP A 358 -0.27 -7.36 -15.70
N GLN A 359 -0.38 -8.27 -16.65
CA GLN A 359 0.34 -8.05 -17.91
C GLN A 359 1.74 -7.41 -17.78
N HIS A 360 2.70 -7.99 -17.04
CA HIS A 360 4.08 -7.48 -16.99
C HIS A 360 4.86 -7.66 -18.31
N TYR A 361 4.20 -8.11 -19.38
CA TYR A 361 4.70 -7.96 -20.74
C TYR A 361 4.37 -6.53 -21.22
N GLY A 362 5.41 -5.74 -21.48
CA GLY A 362 5.25 -4.39 -22.02
C GLY A 362 4.74 -3.36 -21.01
N LYS A 363 5.16 -3.40 -19.73
CA LYS A 363 4.82 -2.34 -18.76
C LYS A 363 6.00 -1.82 -17.95
N ILE A 364 5.89 -0.54 -17.63
CA ILE A 364 6.74 0.20 -16.70
C ILE A 364 6.49 -0.33 -15.27
N ILE A 365 7.57 -0.68 -14.57
CA ILE A 365 7.51 -1.08 -13.16
C ILE A 365 7.55 0.18 -12.29
N LEU A 366 6.52 0.40 -11.48
CA LEU A 366 6.47 1.51 -10.53
C LEU A 366 6.94 1.04 -9.15
N GLU A 367 7.98 1.66 -8.62
CA GLU A 367 8.55 1.30 -7.32
C GLU A 367 8.64 2.49 -6.37
N PHE A 368 8.46 2.26 -5.07
CA PHE A 368 8.86 3.24 -4.07
C PHE A 368 10.34 3.08 -3.72
N GLY A 369 11.13 4.15 -3.84
CA GLY A 369 12.56 4.10 -3.56
C GLY A 369 13.36 5.29 -4.08
N ASP A 370 14.69 5.17 -4.04
CA ASP A 370 15.64 6.17 -4.52
C ASP A 370 16.24 5.73 -5.87
N ALA A 371 15.81 6.37 -6.96
CA ALA A 371 16.33 6.09 -8.31
C ALA A 371 17.84 6.35 -8.47
N THR A 372 18.51 7.05 -7.55
CA THR A 372 19.97 7.19 -7.58
C THR A 372 20.71 5.92 -7.10
N LYS A 373 19.98 4.97 -6.52
CA LYS A 373 20.48 3.67 -6.04
C LYS A 373 19.64 2.56 -6.67
N PRO A 374 19.81 2.30 -7.99
CA PRO A 374 18.95 1.38 -8.72
C PRO A 374 19.13 -0.07 -8.19
N ARG A 375 17.99 -0.69 -7.86
CA ARG A 375 17.89 -2.07 -7.39
C ARG A 375 17.66 -3.03 -8.56
N GLY A 376 17.76 -4.34 -8.33
CA GLY A 376 17.74 -5.35 -9.40
C GLY A 376 19.12 -5.93 -9.72
N LYS A 377 19.10 -7.11 -10.36
CA LYS A 377 20.28 -7.80 -10.91
C LYS A 377 20.64 -7.23 -12.29
N GLY A 378 21.89 -7.46 -12.72
CA GLY A 378 22.38 -7.05 -14.04
C GLY A 378 22.85 -5.59 -14.11
N LYS A 379 23.24 -5.17 -15.32
CA LYS A 379 23.69 -3.79 -15.59
C LYS A 379 22.49 -2.84 -15.60
N LYS A 380 22.69 -1.65 -15.03
CA LYS A 380 21.62 -0.69 -14.74
C LYS A 380 21.97 0.69 -15.28
N ILE A 381 21.01 1.32 -15.94
CA ILE A 381 21.12 2.70 -16.41
C ILE A 381 20.22 3.60 -15.56
N ILE A 382 20.79 4.65 -14.96
CA ILE A 382 20.06 5.71 -14.30
C ILE A 382 19.80 6.82 -15.33
N ALA A 383 18.55 6.99 -15.76
CA ALA A 383 18.20 8.02 -16.73
C ALA A 383 17.95 9.38 -16.05
N GLN A 384 18.57 10.43 -16.58
CA GLN A 384 18.49 11.79 -16.06
C GLN A 384 18.23 12.80 -17.19
N VAL A 385 17.25 13.68 -17.02
CA VAL A 385 17.12 14.88 -17.87
C VAL A 385 18.04 15.99 -17.35
N VAL A 386 18.84 16.56 -18.24
CA VAL A 386 19.72 17.71 -17.98
C VAL A 386 19.31 18.92 -18.83
N ASN A 387 19.78 20.10 -18.43
CA ASN A 387 19.44 21.37 -19.06
C ASN A 387 20.63 22.02 -19.77
N THR A 388 20.34 22.93 -20.70
CA THR A 388 21.35 23.68 -21.46
C THR A 388 22.22 24.62 -20.62
N SER A 389 21.91 24.81 -19.33
CA SER A 389 22.75 25.54 -18.37
C SER A 389 23.71 24.63 -17.60
N ALA A 390 23.75 23.33 -17.92
CA ALA A 390 24.59 22.30 -17.28
C ALA A 390 24.49 22.31 -15.73
N SER A 391 23.33 22.71 -15.21
CA SER A 391 23.15 22.99 -13.78
C SER A 391 22.43 21.84 -13.07
N LEU A 392 23.04 21.31 -12.01
CA LEU A 392 22.52 20.22 -11.15
C LEU A 392 22.23 20.70 -9.71
N GLY A 393 21.82 21.96 -9.54
CA GLY A 393 21.80 22.60 -8.22
C GLY A 393 20.66 22.16 -7.29
N ARG A 394 19.64 21.46 -7.79
CA ARG A 394 18.44 21.02 -7.03
C ARG A 394 17.86 19.73 -7.63
N GLY A 395 17.00 19.05 -6.86
CA GLY A 395 16.27 17.89 -7.35
C GLY A 395 17.16 16.70 -7.68
N PHE A 396 16.79 15.95 -8.73
CA PHE A 396 17.41 14.64 -9.05
C PHE A 396 18.89 14.76 -9.29
N GLY A 397 19.25 15.73 -10.10
CA GLY A 397 20.63 15.94 -10.48
C GLY A 397 21.53 16.28 -9.31
N TYR A 398 21.02 16.99 -8.31
CA TYR A 398 21.79 17.30 -7.10
C TYR A 398 22.11 16.04 -6.32
N SER A 399 21.10 15.24 -6.03
CA SER A 399 21.24 14.00 -5.26
C SER A 399 22.08 12.96 -5.98
N LEU A 400 21.89 12.83 -7.31
CA LEU A 400 22.72 11.96 -8.14
C LEU A 400 24.18 12.40 -8.12
N ALA A 401 24.45 13.70 -8.27
CA ALA A 401 25.81 14.23 -8.19
C ALA A 401 26.44 14.12 -6.79
N LYS A 402 25.62 14.08 -5.73
CA LYS A 402 26.10 13.82 -4.36
C LYS A 402 26.51 12.36 -4.18
N ASN A 403 25.76 11.42 -4.75
CA ASN A 403 26.09 10.00 -4.69
C ASN A 403 27.22 9.61 -5.67
N TYR A 404 27.28 10.26 -6.84
CA TYR A 404 28.29 10.04 -7.87
C TYR A 404 28.87 11.38 -8.36
N PRO A 405 29.92 11.91 -7.70
CA PRO A 405 30.52 13.21 -8.04
C PRO A 405 30.95 13.34 -9.52
N VAL A 406 31.43 12.24 -10.12
CA VAL A 406 31.87 12.17 -11.52
C VAL A 406 30.79 12.61 -12.52
N VAL A 407 29.51 12.42 -12.19
CA VAL A 407 28.37 12.81 -13.03
C VAL A 407 28.37 14.32 -13.31
N LYS A 408 28.72 15.11 -12.29
CA LYS A 408 28.77 16.57 -12.40
C LYS A 408 29.97 17.02 -13.23
N ASP A 409 31.11 16.36 -13.07
CA ASP A 409 32.34 16.73 -13.77
C ASP A 409 32.23 16.40 -15.26
N ARG A 410 31.68 15.23 -15.60
CA ARG A 410 31.38 14.84 -16.99
C ARG A 410 30.35 15.75 -17.65
N LEU A 411 29.32 16.20 -16.92
CA LEU A 411 28.37 17.16 -17.47
C LEU A 411 29.02 18.51 -17.79
N LYS A 412 29.94 18.98 -16.94
CA LYS A 412 30.70 20.22 -17.19
C LYS A 412 31.63 20.07 -18.39
N GLU A 413 32.36 18.96 -18.48
CA GLU A 413 33.23 18.62 -19.61
C GLU A 413 32.43 18.62 -20.92
N TRP A 414 31.31 17.89 -20.95
CA TRP A 414 30.41 17.86 -22.10
C TRP A 414 29.88 19.25 -22.45
N SER A 415 29.54 20.07 -21.45
CA SER A 415 29.02 21.44 -21.68
C SER A 415 30.02 22.42 -22.30
N SER A 416 31.33 22.13 -22.22
CA SER A 416 32.37 22.91 -22.86
C SER A 416 32.44 22.65 -24.37
N ASP A 417 32.06 21.46 -24.82
CA ASP A 417 31.98 21.14 -26.24
C ASP A 417 30.61 21.57 -26.82
N LYS A 418 30.58 22.78 -27.39
CA LYS A 418 29.35 23.34 -27.99
C LYS A 418 28.88 22.60 -29.24
N SER A 419 29.71 21.78 -29.86
CA SER A 419 29.32 21.00 -31.04
C SER A 419 28.44 19.81 -30.67
N THR A 420 28.66 19.21 -29.49
CA THR A 420 27.92 18.05 -29.01
C THR A 420 26.92 18.39 -27.89
N PHE A 421 27.08 19.51 -27.19
CA PHE A 421 26.15 19.98 -26.14
C PHE A 421 24.92 20.69 -26.72
N VAL A 422 24.14 19.95 -27.51
CA VAL A 422 22.94 20.42 -28.21
C VAL A 422 21.72 19.65 -27.73
N LEU A 423 20.57 20.31 -27.65
CA LEU A 423 19.31 19.66 -27.27
C LEU A 423 19.03 18.42 -28.13
N GLY A 424 18.64 17.32 -27.48
CA GLY A 424 18.39 16.03 -28.13
C GLY A 424 19.60 15.09 -28.11
N ASN A 425 20.78 15.58 -27.73
CA ASN A 425 21.97 14.74 -27.55
C ASN A 425 22.02 14.15 -26.14
N THR A 426 22.83 13.11 -26.00
CA THR A 426 22.97 12.34 -24.78
C THR A 426 24.44 12.17 -24.40
N ASN A 427 24.68 11.88 -23.13
CA ASN A 427 26.00 11.56 -22.60
C ASN A 427 25.89 10.41 -21.61
N VAL A 428 26.82 9.46 -21.68
CA VAL A 428 26.84 8.29 -20.81
C VAL A 428 28.03 8.37 -19.88
N VAL A 429 27.78 8.16 -18.59
CA VAL A 429 28.80 8.18 -17.55
C VAL A 429 28.76 6.86 -16.80
N GLU A 430 29.81 6.05 -16.92
CA GLU A 430 30.01 4.89 -16.06
C GLU A 430 30.35 5.39 -14.65
N VAL A 431 29.52 5.03 -13.66
CA VAL A 431 29.71 5.44 -12.25
C VAL A 431 30.08 4.27 -11.35
N ASP A 432 29.82 3.04 -11.80
CA ASP A 432 30.24 1.78 -11.21
C ASP A 432 30.27 0.71 -12.33
N LYS A 433 30.89 -0.44 -12.07
CA LYS A 433 31.07 -1.55 -13.03
C LYS A 433 29.77 -1.98 -13.71
N ASP A 434 28.65 -1.91 -12.97
CA ASP A 434 27.32 -2.31 -13.44
C ASP A 434 26.30 -1.16 -13.41
N ILE A 435 26.73 0.09 -13.18
CA ILE A 435 25.85 1.26 -13.09
C ILE A 435 26.32 2.38 -14.01
N PHE A 436 25.44 2.79 -14.91
CA PHE A 436 25.66 3.87 -15.87
C PHE A 436 24.66 4.99 -15.62
N VAL A 437 25.08 6.25 -15.79
CA VAL A 437 24.18 7.41 -15.78
C VAL A 437 24.03 7.90 -17.21
N PHE A 438 22.78 7.99 -17.67
CA PHE A 438 22.45 8.43 -19.01
C PHE A 438 21.82 9.83 -18.96
N GLN A 439 22.61 10.83 -19.32
CA GLN A 439 22.23 12.24 -19.31
C GLN A 439 21.58 12.61 -20.63
N MET A 440 20.35 13.11 -20.56
CA MET A 440 19.53 13.47 -21.71
C MET A 440 19.34 14.98 -21.74
N LEU A 441 19.95 15.67 -22.70
CA LEU A 441 19.85 17.12 -22.83
C LEU A 441 18.52 17.50 -23.50
N ALA A 442 17.45 17.50 -22.72
CA ALA A 442 16.09 17.72 -23.22
C ALA A 442 15.39 18.94 -22.61
N GLN A 443 16.06 19.68 -21.73
CA GLN A 443 15.51 20.86 -21.07
C GLN A 443 16.22 22.14 -21.55
N LYS A 444 15.45 23.09 -22.12
CA LYS A 444 15.95 24.39 -22.54
C LYS A 444 15.94 25.37 -21.37
N GLY A 445 17.13 25.70 -20.85
CA GLY A 445 17.29 26.56 -19.68
C GLY A 445 16.70 25.96 -18.40
N LEU A 446 16.54 26.79 -17.36
CA LEU A 446 16.06 26.37 -16.03
C LEU A 446 14.59 26.71 -15.75
N PHE A 447 14.06 27.75 -16.40
CA PHE A 447 12.74 28.30 -16.11
C PHE A 447 11.92 28.48 -17.39
N ALA A 448 10.60 28.44 -17.25
CA ALA A 448 9.68 28.68 -18.35
C ALA A 448 9.90 30.08 -18.94
N LYS A 449 9.68 30.23 -20.26
CA LYS A 449 9.79 31.51 -20.95
C LYS A 449 8.48 31.79 -21.68
N GLY A 450 7.71 32.75 -21.17
CA GLY A 450 6.35 33.01 -21.66
C GLY A 450 5.46 31.78 -21.42
N ASN A 451 4.77 31.33 -22.46
CA ASN A 451 3.89 30.14 -22.41
C ASN A 451 4.61 28.83 -22.75
N GLU A 452 5.93 28.84 -22.99
CA GLU A 452 6.70 27.62 -23.26
C GLU A 452 7.28 27.02 -21.97
N ILE A 453 7.01 25.73 -21.75
CA ILE A 453 7.69 24.94 -20.72
C ILE A 453 9.17 24.70 -21.08
N PRO A 454 10.07 24.52 -20.08
CA PRO A 454 11.47 24.24 -20.34
C PRO A 454 11.73 22.90 -21.06
N LEU A 455 10.95 21.86 -20.76
CA LEU A 455 11.09 20.56 -21.40
C LEU A 455 10.78 20.65 -22.89
N ARG A 456 11.58 19.98 -23.73
CA ARG A 456 11.32 19.83 -25.15
C ARG A 456 10.98 18.38 -25.47
N TYR A 457 9.70 18.05 -25.61
CA TYR A 457 9.24 16.67 -25.87
C TYR A 457 9.91 16.01 -27.07
N LYS A 458 10.05 16.74 -28.19
CA LYS A 458 10.75 16.24 -29.39
C LYS A 458 12.17 15.79 -29.07
N GLU A 459 12.87 16.56 -28.24
CA GLU A 459 14.26 16.31 -27.88
C GLU A 459 14.39 15.24 -26.81
N LEU A 460 13.44 15.18 -25.86
CA LEU A 460 13.31 14.06 -24.92
C LEU A 460 13.11 12.73 -25.66
N ARG A 461 12.22 12.68 -26.65
CA ARG A 461 11.99 11.49 -27.46
C ARG A 461 13.26 11.02 -28.18
N LYS A 462 14.03 11.94 -28.79
CA LYS A 462 15.33 11.60 -29.40
C LYS A 462 16.32 11.02 -28.38
N CYS A 463 16.32 11.56 -27.17
CA CYS A 463 17.18 11.04 -26.11
C CYS A 463 16.72 9.64 -25.65
N LEU A 464 15.41 9.39 -25.56
CA LEU A 464 14.85 8.08 -25.22
C LEU A 464 15.17 7.02 -26.30
N ILE A 465 15.19 7.40 -27.58
CA ILE A 465 15.63 6.54 -28.68
C ILE A 465 17.11 6.14 -28.51
N GLN A 466 17.99 7.08 -28.21
CA GLN A 466 19.41 6.78 -27.94
C GLN A 466 19.59 5.94 -26.67
N LEU A 467 18.77 6.19 -25.63
CA LEU A 467 18.76 5.39 -24.42
C LEU A 467 18.33 3.94 -24.71
N ARG A 468 17.35 3.73 -25.58
CA ARG A 468 16.93 2.40 -26.05
C ARG A 468 18.12 1.66 -26.67
N GLU A 469 18.76 2.29 -27.66
CA GLU A 469 19.88 1.69 -28.40
C GLU A 469 20.99 1.28 -27.44
N TYR A 470 21.39 2.19 -26.55
CA TYR A 470 22.42 1.91 -25.55
C TYR A 470 22.02 0.80 -24.57
N ALA A 471 20.77 0.77 -24.13
CA ALA A 471 20.27 -0.25 -23.22
C ALA A 471 20.23 -1.66 -23.84
N LEU A 472 19.83 -1.76 -25.11
CA LEU A 472 19.85 -3.03 -25.85
C LEU A 472 21.27 -3.53 -26.08
N ASP A 473 22.16 -2.66 -26.57
CA ASP A 473 23.55 -3.02 -26.87
C ASP A 473 24.33 -3.52 -25.64
N ASN A 474 23.96 -3.01 -24.46
CA ASN A 474 24.65 -3.33 -23.20
C ASN A 474 23.86 -4.28 -22.29
N ASN A 475 22.67 -4.73 -22.71
CA ASN A 475 21.74 -5.54 -21.93
C ASN A 475 21.45 -4.96 -20.53
N CYS A 476 21.05 -3.69 -20.51
CA CYS A 476 20.81 -2.92 -19.29
C CYS A 476 19.31 -2.73 -19.00
N SER A 477 18.91 -2.78 -17.73
CA SER A 477 17.63 -2.24 -17.28
C SER A 477 17.72 -0.72 -17.09
N VAL A 478 16.60 -0.02 -17.27
CA VAL A 478 16.52 1.44 -17.16
C VAL A 478 15.78 1.81 -15.88
N HIS A 479 16.42 2.64 -15.06
CA HIS A 479 15.91 3.13 -13.78
C HIS A 479 15.83 4.66 -13.82
N MET A 480 14.69 5.22 -13.41
CA MET A 480 14.50 6.67 -13.50
C MET A 480 13.52 7.20 -12.45
N PRO A 481 13.61 8.49 -12.07
CA PRO A 481 12.51 9.16 -11.37
C PRO A 481 11.38 9.46 -12.37
N ALA A 482 10.35 10.20 -11.94
CA ALA A 482 9.44 10.90 -12.85
C ALA A 482 10.18 12.01 -13.64
N ILE A 483 10.94 11.62 -14.67
CA ILE A 483 11.78 12.52 -15.46
C ILE A 483 10.96 13.58 -16.18
N GLY A 484 11.49 14.80 -16.32
CA GLY A 484 10.86 15.88 -17.11
C GLY A 484 9.59 16.51 -16.50
N ALA A 485 8.90 15.85 -15.57
CA ALA A 485 7.68 16.36 -14.94
C ALA A 485 7.93 17.35 -13.78
N GLY A 486 9.16 17.43 -13.27
CA GLY A 486 9.56 18.36 -12.21
C GLY A 486 9.80 19.79 -12.73
N GLN A 487 11.00 20.32 -12.50
CA GLN A 487 11.37 21.69 -12.91
C GLN A 487 11.25 21.96 -14.41
N ALA A 488 11.25 20.91 -15.23
CA ALA A 488 11.11 21.06 -16.67
C ALA A 488 9.65 21.27 -17.12
N GLY A 489 8.67 21.08 -16.24
CA GLY A 489 7.26 21.43 -16.47
C GLY A 489 6.51 20.55 -17.48
N GLY A 490 7.02 19.37 -17.80
CA GLY A 490 6.33 18.42 -18.68
C GLY A 490 5.13 17.75 -18.02
N GLU A 491 4.16 17.39 -18.84
CA GLU A 491 2.99 16.61 -18.47
C GLU A 491 3.36 15.13 -18.42
N TRP A 492 3.14 14.50 -17.27
CA TRP A 492 3.61 13.15 -17.00
C TRP A 492 2.96 12.11 -17.92
N ASP A 493 1.68 12.26 -18.25
CA ASP A 493 0.95 11.32 -19.11
C ASP A 493 1.49 11.30 -20.55
N ILE A 494 2.04 12.42 -21.04
CA ILE A 494 2.73 12.47 -22.33
C ILE A 494 4.09 11.75 -22.21
N ILE A 495 4.84 12.02 -21.13
CA ILE A 495 6.17 11.44 -20.90
C ILE A 495 6.10 9.92 -20.73
N ILE A 496 5.12 9.42 -19.97
CA ILE A 496 4.95 8.00 -19.74
C ILE A 496 4.59 7.27 -21.04
N GLY A 497 3.78 7.89 -21.92
CA GLY A 497 3.51 7.38 -23.26
C GLY A 497 4.79 7.26 -24.10
N MET A 498 5.66 8.28 -24.10
CA MET A 498 6.94 8.22 -24.80
C MET A 498 7.89 7.14 -24.24
N ILE A 499 7.94 6.96 -22.92
CA ILE A 499 8.73 5.91 -22.28
C ILE A 499 8.21 4.53 -22.72
N HIS A 500 6.89 4.38 -22.78
CA HIS A 500 6.27 3.14 -23.24
C HIS A 500 6.64 2.83 -24.69
N ASP A 501 6.49 3.80 -25.58
CA ASP A 501 6.75 3.63 -27.01
C ASP A 501 8.22 3.37 -27.32
N GLU A 502 9.14 4.09 -26.66
CA GLU A 502 10.56 4.04 -27.04
C GLU A 502 11.37 3.03 -26.24
N LEU A 503 10.95 2.61 -25.04
CA LEU A 503 11.70 1.66 -24.22
C LEU A 503 10.94 0.34 -24.03
N VAL A 504 9.72 0.42 -23.51
CA VAL A 504 8.98 -0.75 -23.05
C VAL A 504 8.52 -1.63 -24.21
N ASN A 505 8.04 -1.04 -25.31
CA ASN A 505 7.68 -1.76 -26.54
C ASN A 505 8.86 -2.48 -27.20
N TYR A 506 10.09 -2.17 -26.77
CA TYR A 506 11.33 -2.82 -27.22
C TYR A 506 11.88 -3.79 -26.15
N GLU A 507 11.03 -4.25 -25.24
CA GLU A 507 11.34 -5.24 -24.21
C GLU A 507 12.43 -4.80 -23.21
N ILE A 508 12.71 -3.50 -23.12
CA ILE A 508 13.60 -2.97 -22.09
C ILE A 508 12.84 -2.92 -20.76
N LYS A 509 13.41 -3.52 -19.72
CA LYS A 509 12.91 -3.41 -18.35
C LYS A 509 13.07 -1.97 -17.85
N VAL A 510 11.95 -1.30 -17.57
CA VAL A 510 11.92 0.08 -17.06
C VAL A 510 11.35 0.13 -15.65
N ASN A 511 12.09 0.74 -14.72
CA ASN A 511 11.67 0.96 -13.35
C ASN A 511 11.58 2.48 -13.08
N ILE A 512 10.39 2.96 -12.74
CA ILE A 512 10.16 4.36 -12.34
C ILE A 512 9.99 4.42 -10.83
N TYR A 513 10.87 5.18 -10.19
CA TYR A 513 10.89 5.34 -8.74
C TYR A 513 10.04 6.54 -8.33
N LEU A 514 9.06 6.28 -7.47
CA LEU A 514 8.20 7.26 -6.83
C LEU A 514 8.71 7.55 -5.42
N PHE A 515 8.78 8.82 -5.07
CA PHE A 515 9.03 9.26 -3.70
C PHE A 515 7.70 9.55 -2.99
N GLN A 516 7.58 9.21 -1.71
CA GLN A 516 6.40 9.58 -0.91
C GLN A 516 6.47 11.05 -0.51
N SER A 517 6.20 11.98 -1.43
CA SER A 517 5.93 13.36 -1.05
C SER A 517 4.46 13.51 -0.70
N ASN A 518 4.14 13.65 0.59
CA ASN A 518 2.89 14.31 0.97
C ASN A 518 2.86 15.67 0.27
N SER A 519 1.76 16.00 -0.40
CA SER A 519 1.45 17.34 -0.88
C SER A 519 1.73 18.39 0.21
N PHE A 520 2.80 19.18 0.08
CA PHE A 520 3.22 20.15 1.10
C PHE A 520 2.70 21.56 0.76
N ASN A 521 1.95 22.13 1.70
CA ASN A 521 1.47 23.49 1.70
C ASN A 521 2.50 24.37 2.47
N PRO A 522 3.11 25.40 1.85
CA PRO A 522 4.32 26.06 2.36
C PRO A 522 4.13 26.90 3.65
N LYS A 523 2.92 26.96 4.23
CA LYS A 523 2.64 27.66 5.49
C LYS A 523 2.44 26.77 6.73
N ARG A 524 2.64 25.45 6.65
CA ARG A 524 2.69 24.57 7.84
C ARG A 524 4.09 23.97 8.01
N LYS A 525 4.79 24.31 9.10
CA LYS A 525 5.88 23.43 9.58
C LYS A 525 5.24 22.08 9.93
N SER A 526 5.38 21.07 9.06
CA SER A 526 4.84 19.74 9.29
C SER A 526 5.89 18.84 9.93
N ASN A 527 5.56 18.25 11.08
CA ASN A 527 6.36 17.22 11.75
C ASN A 527 5.99 15.79 11.27
N LEU A 528 5.67 15.63 9.99
CA LEU A 528 5.37 14.32 9.39
C LEU A 528 6.62 13.73 8.76
N THR A 529 7.47 13.10 9.57
CA THR A 529 8.52 12.19 9.08
C THR A 529 8.25 10.82 9.68
N LEU A 530 7.55 9.96 8.92
CA LEU A 530 7.35 8.55 9.25
C LEU A 530 8.57 7.68 8.91
N LEU A 531 9.66 8.29 8.45
CA LEU A 531 10.91 7.64 8.05
C LEU A 531 12.04 8.62 8.37
N ASN A 532 12.81 8.37 9.43
CA ASN A 532 14.04 9.11 9.66
C ASN A 532 15.14 8.52 8.77
N GLU A 533 15.04 8.79 7.46
CA GLU A 533 16.19 8.84 6.58
C GLU A 533 16.23 10.22 5.94
N SER A 534 17.38 10.88 6.06
CA SER A 534 17.64 12.13 5.37
C SER A 534 17.68 11.86 3.87
N SER A 535 16.65 12.30 3.16
CA SER A 535 16.69 12.42 1.72
C SER A 535 17.80 13.40 1.31
N THR A 536 18.65 13.05 0.34
CA THR A 536 19.49 14.06 -0.35
C THR A 536 18.65 14.97 -1.25
N TRP A 537 17.39 14.59 -1.48
CA TRP A 537 16.37 15.30 -2.24
C TRP A 537 15.45 16.19 -1.38
N GLU A 538 15.97 16.83 -0.35
CA GLU A 538 15.21 17.87 0.33
C GLU A 538 14.93 19.06 -0.62
N THR A 539 13.69 19.18 -1.07
CA THR A 539 13.12 20.50 -1.40
C THR A 539 12.75 21.18 -0.08
N LYS A 540 13.62 22.07 0.40
CA LYS A 540 13.24 23.04 1.44
C LYS A 540 12.53 24.25 0.84
N LYS A 541 11.36 24.47 1.43
CA LYS A 541 10.40 25.59 1.43
C LYS A 541 9.59 25.87 0.17
#